data_AF-A0A3R8IQS4-F1
#
_entry.id   AF-A0A3R8IQS4-F1
#
_cell.length_a   1.000
_cell.length_b   1.000
_cell.length_c   1.000
_cell.angle_alpha   90.00
_cell.angle_beta   90.00
_cell.angle_gamma   90.00
#
_symmetry.space_group_name_H-M   'P 1'
#
loop_
_entity.id
_entity.type
_entity.pdbx_description
1 polymer ?
#
loop_
_entity_poly.entity_id
_entity_poly.type
_entity_poly.pdbx_seq_one_letter_code
_entity_poly.pdbx_strand_id
1 'polypeptide(L)'
;MNCLRPVMMILLFWACLVSAVSAQSVGQQVGRLLAAAKYNELEALYAKVAEGPFAITDSWSDLCGYFEGFGPYSKKGDAEWKAREEMIKKWVESHPDSTPARLMQATFYMDYAWKARGTGFASSVSPEGRKLFKERRGRALEVLAASPVSVTTSLYGVYLAAYVKLNISDVM
;
A
#
# COMPACT_ATOMS: atom_id res chain seq x y z
N MET A 1 -37.49 14.34 41.23
CA MET A 1 -37.52 15.25 40.07
C MET A 1 -36.12 15.82 39.90
N ASN A 2 -35.29 15.18 39.07
CA ASN A 2 -35.07 15.49 37.64
C ASN A 2 -34.27 16.79 37.47
N CYS A 3 -33.20 16.92 36.70
CA CYS A 3 -32.47 16.05 35.77
C CYS A 3 -31.13 16.77 35.50
N LEU A 4 -29.99 16.26 35.96
CA LEU A 4 -28.68 16.90 35.70
C LEU A 4 -27.60 15.88 35.32
N ARG A 5 -28.01 14.77 34.69
CA ARG A 5 -27.11 13.69 34.24
C ARG A 5 -27.03 13.39 32.73
N PRO A 6 -27.84 13.95 31.79
CA PRO A 6 -27.72 13.54 30.38
C PRO A 6 -26.65 14.31 29.58
N VAL A 7 -26.32 15.55 29.93
CA VAL A 7 -25.47 16.40 29.07
C VAL A 7 -23.97 16.07 29.20
N MET A 8 -23.49 15.76 30.41
CA MET A 8 -22.07 15.39 30.63
C MET A 8 -21.71 14.05 29.98
N MET A 9 -22.68 13.13 29.87
CA MET A 9 -22.48 11.79 29.32
C MET A 9 -22.42 11.81 27.78
N ILE A 10 -23.12 12.75 27.13
CA ILE A 10 -23.07 12.95 25.68
C ILE A 10 -21.73 13.60 25.24
N LEU A 11 -21.19 14.52 26.06
CA LEU A 11 -19.89 15.17 25.77
C LEU A 11 -18.70 14.22 25.95
N LEU A 12 -18.75 13.29 26.90
CA LEU A 12 -17.70 12.27 27.10
C LEU A 12 -17.71 11.18 26.02
N PHE A 13 -18.88 10.86 25.45
CA PHE A 13 -18.97 9.95 24.31
C PHE A 13 -18.43 10.55 23.02
N TRP A 14 -18.55 11.88 22.84
CA TRP A 14 -18.00 12.55 21.65
C TRP A 14 -16.47 12.65 21.70
N ALA A 15 -15.88 12.85 22.88
CA ALA A 15 -14.43 12.86 23.07
C ALA A 15 -13.77 11.50 22.84
N CYS A 16 -14.41 10.39 23.25
CA CYS A 16 -13.86 9.04 23.01
C CYS A 16 -13.88 8.62 21.53
N LEU A 17 -14.85 9.12 20.74
CA LEU A 17 -14.96 8.77 19.32
C LEU A 17 -13.89 9.46 18.45
N VAL A 18 -13.45 10.66 18.83
CA VAL A 18 -12.40 11.41 18.12
C VAL A 18 -11.01 10.82 18.39
N SER A 19 -10.73 10.41 19.64
CA SER A 19 -9.44 9.84 20.06
C SER A 19 -9.09 8.51 19.37
N ALA A 20 -10.09 7.73 18.95
CA ALA A 20 -9.88 6.45 18.27
C ALA A 20 -9.42 6.61 16.80
N VAL A 21 -9.76 7.73 16.15
CA VAL A 21 -9.34 8.03 14.77
C VAL A 21 -7.92 8.58 14.72
N SER A 22 -7.48 9.31 15.75
CA SER A 22 -6.13 9.89 15.85
C SER A 22 -5.03 8.90 16.26
N ALA A 23 -5.38 7.69 16.69
CA ALA A 23 -4.42 6.64 17.08
C ALA A 23 -4.06 5.66 15.93
N GLN A 24 -4.69 5.81 14.76
CA GLN A 24 -4.55 4.84 13.68
C GLN A 24 -3.34 5.17 12.79
N SER A 25 -2.47 4.18 12.55
CA SER A 25 -1.33 4.35 11.63
C SER A 25 -1.79 4.64 10.20
N VAL A 26 -0.98 5.34 9.41
CA VAL A 26 -1.31 5.66 8.01
C VAL A 26 -1.64 4.39 7.21
N GLY A 27 -0.90 3.30 7.44
CA GLY A 27 -1.16 2.04 6.75
C GLY A 27 -2.53 1.41 7.10
N GLN A 28 -2.96 1.53 8.36
CA GLN A 28 -4.29 1.08 8.76
C GLN A 28 -5.40 1.96 8.16
N GLN A 29 -5.16 3.27 7.99
CA GLN A 29 -6.11 4.17 7.30
C GLN A 29 -6.25 3.77 5.83
N VAL A 30 -5.12 3.57 5.14
CA VAL A 30 -5.08 3.12 3.75
C VAL A 30 -5.86 1.82 3.54
N GLY A 31 -5.61 0.80 4.36
CA GLY A 31 -6.29 -0.48 4.24
C GLY A 31 -7.81 -0.37 4.36
N ARG A 32 -8.30 0.51 5.25
CA ARG A 32 -9.75 0.79 5.40
C ARG A 32 -10.30 1.57 4.22
N LEU A 33 -9.62 2.63 3.78
CA LEU A 33 -10.07 3.46 2.66
C LEU A 33 -10.15 2.65 1.37
N LEU A 34 -9.16 1.80 1.11
CA LEU A 34 -9.15 0.90 -0.05
C LEU A 34 -10.30 -0.12 0.01
N ALA A 35 -10.50 -0.77 1.16
CA ALA A 35 -11.59 -1.74 1.35
C ALA A 35 -12.97 -1.10 1.16
N ALA A 36 -13.11 0.19 1.50
CA ALA A 36 -14.32 0.97 1.33
C ALA A 36 -14.43 1.68 -0.04
N ALA A 37 -13.48 1.43 -0.97
CA ALA A 37 -13.41 2.09 -2.28
C ALA A 37 -13.43 3.63 -2.23
N LYS A 38 -12.90 4.22 -1.15
CA LYS A 38 -12.81 5.67 -0.93
C LYS A 38 -11.56 6.24 -1.61
N TYR A 39 -11.54 6.20 -2.93
CA TYR A 39 -10.35 6.54 -3.73
C TYR A 39 -9.93 8.01 -3.60
N ASN A 40 -10.87 8.96 -3.63
CA ASN A 40 -10.56 10.38 -3.42
C ASN A 40 -9.89 10.64 -2.06
N GLU A 41 -10.29 9.89 -1.03
CA GLU A 41 -9.68 9.99 0.31
C GLU A 41 -8.27 9.39 0.33
N LEU A 42 -8.01 8.34 -0.47
CA LEU A 42 -6.66 7.79 -0.67
C LEU A 42 -5.73 8.77 -1.38
N GLU A 43 -6.23 9.49 -2.40
CA GLU A 43 -5.48 10.54 -3.10
C GLU A 43 -5.12 11.68 -2.15
N ALA A 44 -6.09 12.18 -1.37
CA ALA A 44 -5.87 13.25 -0.41
C ALA A 44 -4.89 12.85 0.70
N LEU A 45 -4.98 11.59 1.18
CA LEU A 45 -4.04 11.06 2.16
C LEU A 45 -2.63 10.97 1.57
N TYR A 46 -2.48 10.53 0.32
CA TYR A 46 -1.19 10.52 -0.37
C TYR A 46 -0.58 11.92 -0.47
N ALA A 47 -1.34 12.90 -0.96
CA ALA A 47 -0.87 14.28 -1.09
C ALA A 47 -0.34 14.82 0.25
N LYS A 48 -1.11 14.61 1.33
CA LYS A 48 -0.73 15.00 2.69
C LYS A 48 0.59 14.37 3.14
N VAL A 49 0.77 13.05 2.96
CA VAL A 49 1.97 12.35 3.44
C VAL A 49 3.18 12.56 2.52
N ALA A 50 2.95 12.94 1.26
CA ALA A 50 3.99 13.26 0.28
C ALA A 50 4.51 14.70 0.42
N GLU A 51 3.71 15.63 0.96
CA GLU A 51 4.10 17.02 1.24
C GLU A 51 4.98 17.18 2.51
N GLY A 52 4.94 16.20 3.42
CA GLY A 52 5.71 16.24 4.66
C GLY A 52 7.22 16.20 4.40
N PRO A 53 8.07 16.83 5.24
CA PRO A 53 9.50 16.61 5.13
C PRO A 53 9.76 15.10 5.23
N PHE A 54 10.54 14.56 4.28
CA PHE A 54 11.20 13.27 4.45
C PHE A 54 12.18 13.43 5.61
N ALA A 55 11.66 13.44 6.83
CA ALA A 55 12.47 13.46 8.01
C ALA A 55 13.28 12.16 7.96
N ILE A 56 14.56 12.28 7.63
CA ILE A 56 15.56 11.24 7.81
C ILE A 56 15.80 11.17 9.33
N THR A 57 14.76 10.82 10.06
CA THR A 57 14.81 10.43 11.46
C THR A 57 14.75 8.92 11.50
N ASP A 58 15.19 8.30 12.60
CA ASP A 58 15.23 6.84 12.79
C ASP A 58 13.82 6.17 12.82
N SER A 59 12.78 6.89 12.37
CA SER A 59 11.38 6.49 12.28
C SER A 59 10.96 6.30 10.82
N TRP A 60 10.17 5.25 10.59
CA TRP A 60 9.51 5.00 9.30
C TRP A 60 8.64 6.20 8.90
N SER A 61 8.79 6.68 7.66
CA SER A 61 7.98 7.81 7.17
C SER A 61 6.52 7.40 6.99
N ASP A 62 5.59 8.33 7.20
CA ASP A 62 4.16 8.14 6.91
C ASP A 62 3.91 7.73 5.45
N LEU A 63 4.77 8.16 4.53
CA LEU A 63 4.73 7.72 3.13
C LEU A 63 5.05 6.22 2.99
N CYS A 64 6.01 5.69 3.75
CA CYS A 64 6.24 4.24 3.78
C CYS A 64 5.01 3.52 4.35
N GLY A 65 4.46 4.01 5.46
CA GLY A 65 3.24 3.48 6.06
C GLY A 65 2.05 3.50 5.10
N TYR A 66 1.94 4.53 4.25
CA TYR A 66 0.93 4.63 3.20
C TYR A 66 1.02 3.45 2.24
N PHE A 67 2.18 3.19 1.65
CA PHE A 67 2.35 2.09 0.69
C PHE A 67 2.25 0.70 1.34
N GLU A 68 2.77 0.52 2.55
CA GLU A 68 2.63 -0.75 3.29
C GLU A 68 1.17 -1.09 3.63
N GLY A 69 0.33 -0.07 3.84
CA GLY A 69 -1.09 -0.24 4.21
C GLY A 69 -1.95 -0.95 3.17
N PHE A 70 -1.50 -1.01 1.92
CA PHE A 70 -2.26 -1.65 0.84
C PHE A 70 -1.99 -3.15 0.73
N GLY A 71 -0.80 -3.61 1.13
CA GLY A 71 -0.32 -4.97 0.92
C GLY A 71 -0.99 -5.98 1.87
N PRO A 72 -1.59 -7.08 1.38
CA PRO A 72 -1.89 -8.21 2.24
C PRO A 72 -0.58 -8.86 2.70
N TYR A 73 -0.55 -9.35 3.94
CA TYR A 73 0.64 -10.01 4.47
C TYR A 73 0.93 -11.31 3.71
N SER A 74 2.20 -11.68 3.53
CA SER A 74 2.61 -12.87 2.76
C SER A 74 1.99 -14.20 3.25
N LYS A 75 1.61 -14.27 4.53
CA LYS A 75 0.90 -15.40 5.15
C LYS A 75 -0.58 -15.53 4.72
N LYS A 76 -1.16 -14.54 4.05
CA LYS A 76 -2.55 -14.58 3.56
C LYS A 76 -2.70 -15.53 2.37
N GLY A 77 -3.88 -16.14 2.25
CA GLY A 77 -4.22 -17.04 1.16
C GLY A 77 -4.35 -16.31 -0.17
N ASP A 78 -4.30 -17.05 -1.28
CA ASP A 78 -4.38 -16.48 -2.63
C ASP A 78 -5.70 -15.74 -2.90
N ALA A 79 -6.79 -16.09 -2.19
CA ALA A 79 -8.07 -15.42 -2.31
C ALA A 79 -8.00 -13.95 -1.87
N GLU A 80 -7.33 -13.66 -0.75
CA GLU A 80 -7.17 -12.30 -0.26
C GLU A 80 -6.27 -11.45 -1.17
N TRP A 81 -5.25 -12.07 -1.79
CA TRP A 81 -4.41 -11.40 -2.78
C TRP A 81 -5.22 -11.02 -4.02
N LYS A 82 -6.00 -11.95 -4.57
CA LYS A 82 -6.88 -11.66 -5.71
C LYS A 82 -7.93 -10.59 -5.38
N ALA A 83 -8.54 -10.66 -4.20
CA ALA A 83 -9.50 -9.64 -3.77
C ALA A 83 -8.85 -8.26 -3.68
N ARG A 84 -7.60 -8.18 -3.20
CA ARG A 84 -6.83 -6.94 -3.18
C ARG A 84 -6.50 -6.45 -4.59
N GLU A 85 -6.07 -7.34 -5.49
CA GLU A 85 -5.79 -7.03 -6.89
C GLU A 85 -6.99 -6.32 -7.53
N GLU A 86 -8.20 -6.86 -7.36
CA GLU A 86 -9.42 -6.28 -7.90
C GLU A 86 -9.76 -4.90 -7.31
N MET A 87 -9.50 -4.67 -6.00
CA MET A 87 -9.72 -3.36 -5.39
C MET A 87 -8.77 -2.29 -5.95
N ILE A 88 -7.50 -2.66 -6.16
CA ILE A 88 -6.49 -1.76 -6.73
C ILE A 88 -6.78 -1.51 -8.20
N LYS A 89 -7.19 -2.53 -8.96
CA LYS A 89 -7.57 -2.41 -10.36
C LYS A 89 -8.71 -1.39 -10.54
N LYS A 90 -9.76 -1.48 -9.71
CA LYS A 90 -10.87 -0.50 -9.71
C LYS A 90 -10.42 0.92 -9.37
N TRP A 91 -9.44 1.08 -8.47
CA TRP A 91 -8.87 2.39 -8.18
C TRP A 91 -8.18 2.97 -9.42
N VAL A 92 -7.32 2.18 -10.07
CA VAL A 92 -6.61 2.57 -11.29
C VAL A 92 -7.57 2.88 -12.44
N GLU A 93 -8.64 2.10 -12.60
CA GLU A 93 -9.67 2.35 -13.62
C GLU A 93 -10.45 3.64 -13.39
N SER A 94 -10.74 3.96 -12.12
CA SER A 94 -11.45 5.20 -11.76
C SER A 94 -10.55 6.44 -11.75
N HIS A 95 -9.24 6.26 -11.59
CA HIS A 95 -8.25 7.32 -11.52
C HIS A 95 -7.07 7.01 -12.45
N PRO A 96 -7.27 7.02 -13.78
CA PRO A 96 -6.26 6.58 -14.74
C PRO A 96 -4.95 7.36 -14.67
N ASP A 97 -5.01 8.62 -14.22
CA ASP A 97 -3.88 9.55 -14.08
C ASP A 97 -3.32 9.61 -12.64
N SER A 98 -3.87 8.81 -11.71
CA SER A 98 -3.39 8.78 -10.32
C SER A 98 -2.02 8.13 -10.22
N THR A 99 -1.05 8.94 -9.82
CA THR A 99 0.30 8.48 -9.47
C THR A 99 0.29 7.45 -8.34
N PRO A 100 -0.32 7.71 -7.16
CA PRO A 100 -0.31 6.72 -6.08
C PRO A 100 -1.03 5.42 -6.45
N ALA A 101 -2.09 5.46 -7.27
CA ALA A 101 -2.75 4.25 -7.75
C ALA A 101 -1.84 3.38 -8.62
N ARG A 102 -1.10 3.99 -9.58
CA ARG A 102 -0.13 3.29 -10.45
C ARG A 102 1.02 2.70 -9.65
N LEU A 103 1.62 3.52 -8.77
CA LEU A 103 2.70 3.05 -7.90
C LEU A 103 2.25 1.88 -7.04
N MET A 104 1.04 1.97 -6.46
CA MET A 104 0.51 0.89 -5.65
C MET A 104 0.26 -0.39 -6.45
N GLN A 105 -0.30 -0.27 -7.64
CA GLN A 105 -0.51 -1.44 -8.50
C GLN A 105 0.81 -2.15 -8.82
N ALA A 106 1.88 -1.40 -9.11
CA ALA A 106 3.20 -1.98 -9.33
C ALA A 106 3.75 -2.66 -8.06
N THR A 107 3.69 -2.00 -6.91
CA THR A 107 4.12 -2.57 -5.62
C THR A 107 3.36 -3.85 -5.29
N PHE A 108 2.04 -3.86 -5.44
CA PHE A 108 1.21 -5.03 -5.20
C PHE A 108 1.67 -6.23 -6.05
N TYR A 109 1.93 -6.01 -7.33
CA TYR A 109 2.39 -7.08 -8.22
C TYR A 109 3.78 -7.60 -7.83
N MET A 110 4.67 -6.73 -7.36
CA MET A 110 5.97 -7.13 -6.84
C MET A 110 5.83 -7.99 -5.58
N ASP A 111 5.05 -7.54 -4.60
CA ASP A 111 4.83 -8.30 -3.37
C ASP A 111 4.16 -9.64 -3.65
N TYR A 112 3.23 -9.66 -4.61
CA TYR A 112 2.56 -10.90 -5.02
C TYR A 112 3.51 -11.85 -5.76
N ALA A 113 4.51 -11.31 -6.48
CA ALA A 113 5.61 -12.09 -7.02
C ALA A 113 6.41 -12.76 -5.90
N TRP A 114 6.84 -11.97 -4.90
CA TRP A 114 7.61 -12.47 -3.76
C TRP A 114 6.85 -13.50 -2.93
N LYS A 115 5.55 -13.32 -2.74
CA LYS A 115 4.70 -14.36 -2.15
C LYS A 115 4.78 -15.67 -2.91
N ALA A 116 4.73 -15.63 -4.24
CA ALA A 116 4.78 -16.83 -5.08
C ALA A 116 6.14 -17.54 -4.98
N ARG A 117 7.23 -16.76 -4.97
CA ARG A 117 8.59 -17.29 -4.81
C ARG A 117 8.79 -17.91 -3.43
N GLY A 118 8.20 -17.31 -2.40
CA GLY A 118 8.46 -17.62 -1.01
C GLY A 118 9.81 -17.05 -0.53
N THR A 119 10.11 -17.27 0.74
CA THR A 119 11.29 -16.71 1.44
C THR A 119 12.50 -17.63 1.47
N GLY A 120 12.44 -18.76 0.75
CA GLY A 120 13.54 -19.73 0.67
C GLY A 120 14.75 -19.22 -0.13
N PHE A 121 15.85 -19.96 -0.02
CA PHE A 121 17.02 -19.77 -0.88
C PHE A 121 16.67 -19.93 -2.36
N ALA A 122 17.43 -19.30 -3.25
CA ALA A 122 17.18 -19.37 -4.69
C ALA A 122 17.13 -20.82 -5.21
N SER A 123 17.97 -21.69 -4.66
CA SER A 123 18.03 -23.13 -4.96
C SER A 123 16.80 -23.92 -4.49
N SER A 124 16.01 -23.39 -3.55
CA SER A 124 14.85 -24.08 -2.98
C SER A 124 13.50 -23.54 -3.48
N VAL A 125 13.49 -22.57 -4.39
CA VAL A 125 12.26 -22.06 -5.01
C VAL A 125 11.67 -23.15 -5.94
N SER A 126 10.36 -23.38 -5.89
CA SER A 126 9.69 -24.31 -6.82
C SER A 126 9.65 -23.77 -8.25
N PRO A 127 9.52 -24.63 -9.28
CA PRO A 127 9.30 -24.20 -10.66
C PRO A 127 8.10 -23.25 -10.81
N GLU A 128 7.00 -23.56 -10.14
CA GLU A 128 5.77 -22.78 -10.14
C GLU A 128 5.97 -21.42 -9.48
N GLY A 129 6.68 -21.39 -8.34
CA GLY A 129 7.02 -20.16 -7.64
C GLY A 129 7.90 -19.24 -8.48
N ARG A 130 8.90 -19.80 -9.18
CA ARG A 130 9.72 -19.05 -10.15
C ARG A 130 8.90 -18.48 -11.31
N LYS A 131 7.99 -19.28 -11.88
CA LYS A 131 7.12 -18.85 -12.99
C LYS A 131 6.23 -17.68 -12.56
N LEU A 132 5.49 -17.84 -11.47
CA LEU A 132 4.60 -16.79 -10.95
C LEU A 132 5.35 -15.53 -10.52
N PHE A 133 6.56 -15.69 -9.96
CA PHE A 133 7.43 -14.56 -9.66
C PHE A 133 7.75 -13.75 -10.92
N LYS A 134 8.17 -14.41 -12.00
CA LYS A 134 8.49 -13.73 -13.28
C LYS A 134 7.27 -13.04 -13.88
N GLU A 135 6.12 -13.72 -13.92
CA GLU A 135 4.89 -13.18 -14.49
C GLU A 135 4.40 -11.93 -13.75
N ARG A 136 4.29 -12.02 -12.41
CA ARG A 136 3.80 -10.92 -11.58
C ARG A 136 4.78 -9.76 -11.55
N ARG A 137 6.09 -10.04 -11.50
CA ARG A 137 7.13 -9.01 -11.68
C ARG A 137 7.01 -8.32 -13.03
N GLY A 138 6.75 -9.06 -14.10
CA GLY A 138 6.49 -8.50 -15.44
C GLY A 138 5.36 -7.48 -15.43
N ARG A 139 4.23 -7.81 -14.79
CA ARG A 139 3.11 -6.86 -14.63
C ARG A 139 3.49 -5.61 -13.86
N ALA A 140 4.26 -5.74 -12.78
CA ALA A 140 4.75 -4.58 -12.03
C ALA A 140 5.56 -3.62 -12.93
N LEU A 141 6.43 -4.18 -13.79
CA LEU A 141 7.22 -3.42 -14.74
C LEU A 141 6.37 -2.75 -15.82
N GLU A 142 5.38 -3.46 -16.36
CA GLU A 142 4.43 -2.91 -17.34
C GLU A 142 3.67 -1.70 -16.79
N VAL A 143 3.17 -1.80 -15.55
CA VAL A 143 2.49 -0.71 -14.86
C VAL A 143 3.39 0.50 -14.68
N LEU A 144 4.65 0.29 -14.28
CA LEU A 144 5.62 1.38 -14.14
C LEU A 144 5.99 2.02 -15.48
N ALA A 145 6.18 1.21 -16.53
CA ALA A 145 6.51 1.71 -17.86
C ALA A 145 5.36 2.52 -18.48
N ALA A 146 4.11 2.17 -18.17
CA ALA A 146 2.92 2.90 -18.60
C ALA A 146 2.58 4.10 -17.69
N SER A 147 3.28 4.28 -16.56
CA SER A 147 3.00 5.36 -15.62
C SER A 147 3.52 6.70 -16.16
N PRO A 148 2.76 7.80 -16.01
CA PRO A 148 3.20 9.13 -16.45
C PRO A 148 4.35 9.72 -15.59
N VAL A 149 4.75 9.04 -14.51
CA VAL A 149 5.71 9.55 -13.54
C VAL A 149 7.08 8.91 -13.72
N SER A 150 8.10 9.74 -13.96
CA SER A 150 9.50 9.34 -13.76
C SER A 150 9.64 8.90 -12.30
N VAL A 151 10.01 7.64 -12.06
CA VAL A 151 10.05 6.96 -10.75
C VAL A 151 11.07 7.57 -9.75
N THR A 152 11.53 8.80 -10.01
CA THR A 152 12.53 9.56 -9.27
C THR A 152 11.96 10.42 -8.14
N THR A 153 10.64 10.63 -8.08
CA THR A 153 10.04 11.72 -7.29
C THR A 153 9.55 11.37 -5.88
N SER A 154 9.59 10.11 -5.44
CA SER A 154 9.31 9.76 -4.04
C SER A 154 10.31 8.74 -3.52
N LEU A 155 10.72 8.83 -2.25
CA LEU A 155 11.69 7.90 -1.64
C LEU A 155 11.27 6.44 -1.87
N TYR A 156 9.96 6.15 -1.91
CA TYR A 156 9.41 4.83 -2.18
C TYR A 156 9.40 4.48 -3.67
N GLY A 157 9.22 5.45 -4.58
CA GLY A 157 9.45 5.27 -6.01
C GLY A 157 10.92 4.96 -6.33
N VAL A 158 11.85 5.67 -5.67
CA VAL A 158 13.29 5.39 -5.74
C VAL A 158 13.59 4.03 -5.12
N TYR A 159 13.00 3.68 -3.98
CA TYR A 159 13.13 2.37 -3.36
C TYR A 159 12.60 1.27 -4.27
N LEU A 160 11.42 1.42 -4.86
CA LEU A 160 10.83 0.44 -5.78
C LEU A 160 11.66 0.32 -7.06
N ALA A 161 12.12 1.44 -7.63
CA ALA A 161 12.99 1.44 -8.80
C ALA A 161 14.36 0.80 -8.51
N ALA A 162 14.96 1.09 -7.36
CA ALA A 162 16.20 0.48 -6.90
C ALA A 162 15.99 -1.02 -6.59
N TYR A 163 14.91 -1.38 -5.92
CA TYR A 163 14.55 -2.76 -5.58
C TYR A 163 14.27 -3.59 -6.83
N VAL A 164 13.57 -3.03 -7.82
CA VAL A 164 13.38 -3.62 -9.14
C VAL A 164 14.73 -3.82 -9.84
N LYS A 165 15.59 -2.80 -9.89
CA LYS A 165 16.91 -2.87 -10.55
C LYS A 165 17.86 -3.86 -9.89
N LEU A 166 17.95 -3.88 -8.56
CA LEU A 166 18.82 -4.77 -7.80
C LEU A 166 18.38 -6.24 -7.89
N ASN A 167 17.07 -6.51 -7.94
CA ASN A 167 16.55 -7.88 -8.08
C ASN A 167 16.45 -8.36 -9.56
N ILE A 168 16.92 -7.55 -10.52
CA ILE A 168 17.19 -8.00 -11.90
C ILE A 168 18.54 -8.74 -11.96
N SER A 169 19.55 -8.29 -11.20
CA SER A 169 20.91 -8.86 -11.25
C SER A 169 21.07 -10.18 -10.48
N ASP A 170 20.22 -10.46 -9.49
CA ASP A 170 20.36 -11.66 -8.63
C ASP A 170 19.56 -12.89 -9.11
N VAL A 171 18.85 -12.78 -10.24
CA VAL A 171 17.99 -13.86 -10.80
C VAL A 171 18.36 -14.22 -12.25
N MET A 172 19.48 -13.69 -12.77
CA MET A 172 20.18 -14.21 -13.95
C MET A 172 21.45 -14.92 -13.51
#